data_AF-A0A7K5JZ02-F1
#
_entry.id   AF-A0A7K5JZ02-F1
#
_cell.length_a   1.000
_cell.length_b   1.000
_cell.length_c   1.000
_cell.angle_alpha   90.00
_cell.angle_beta   90.00
_cell.angle_gamma   90.00
#
_symmetry.space_group_name_H-M   'P 1'
#
loop_
_entity.id
_entity.type
_entity.pdbx_description
1 polymer ?
#
loop_
_entity_poly.entity_id
_entity_poly.type
_entity_poly.pdbx_seq_one_letter_code
_entity_poly.pdbx_strand_id
1 'polypeptide(L)'
;CDSLPPAHYKETMNTVLLWIQQSETKLSVPQVAVAEYEIMEQRLRELKALQSSLQEQQKGLNYLSTTVEDLSRKAPADLSQRYRSEIEVILGRWKKLSAQLVEHCQKLEERMTKLQRFQNDTKTLKKWMAEVDVFLKEEWPALGDSEALEKQLEQC
;
A
#
# COMPACT_ATOMS: atom_id res chain seq x y z
N CYS A 1 -39.54 19.98 -18.38
CA CYS A 1 -38.49 20.89 -17.91
C CYS A 1 -37.17 20.15 -18.07
N ASP A 2 -36.54 20.29 -19.24
CA ASP A 2 -35.48 19.39 -19.74
C ASP A 2 -34.10 19.61 -19.09
N SER A 3 -34.06 20.48 -18.08
CA SER A 3 -32.88 20.83 -17.29
C SER A 3 -32.80 20.08 -15.96
N LEU A 4 -33.83 19.31 -15.58
CA LEU A 4 -33.80 18.53 -14.34
C LEU A 4 -32.95 17.26 -14.50
N PRO A 5 -32.05 16.96 -13.56
CA PRO A 5 -31.24 15.76 -13.63
C PRO A 5 -32.13 14.51 -13.52
N PRO A 6 -31.85 13.44 -14.30
CA PRO A 6 -32.53 12.16 -14.17
C PRO A 6 -32.45 11.61 -12.73
N ALA A 7 -33.42 10.81 -12.30
CA ALA A 7 -33.37 10.16 -10.99
C ALA A 7 -32.09 9.31 -10.82
N HIS A 8 -31.73 8.57 -11.87
CA HIS A 8 -30.52 7.75 -11.90
C HIS A 8 -29.22 8.57 -11.75
N TYR A 9 -29.19 9.82 -12.23
CA TYR A 9 -28.06 10.72 -12.03
C TYR A 9 -27.83 11.01 -10.55
N LYS A 10 -28.90 11.36 -9.82
CA LYS A 10 -28.81 11.68 -8.39
C LYS A 10 -28.39 10.46 -7.55
N GLU A 11 -28.93 9.29 -7.88
CA GLU A 11 -28.56 8.03 -7.21
C GLU A 11 -27.10 7.66 -7.43
N THR A 12 -26.62 7.72 -8.68
CA THR A 12 -25.22 7.44 -9.01
C THR A 12 -24.29 8.45 -8.35
N MET A 13 -24.67 9.72 -8.34
CA MET A 13 -23.92 10.80 -7.69
C MET A 13 -23.72 10.52 -6.20
N ASN A 14 -24.81 10.20 -5.48
CA ASN A 14 -24.75 9.87 -4.06
C ASN A 14 -23.91 8.62 -3.79
N THR A 15 -24.02 7.60 -4.65
CA THR A 15 -23.26 6.36 -4.54
C THR A 15 -21.76 6.60 -4.66
N VAL A 16 -21.34 7.33 -5.70
CA VAL A 16 -19.93 7.67 -5.94
C VAL A 16 -19.40 8.57 -4.82
N LEU A 17 -20.14 9.59 -4.39
CA LEU A 17 -19.72 10.48 -3.30
C LEU A 17 -19.55 9.75 -1.97
N LEU A 18 -20.50 8.88 -1.62
CA LEU A 18 -20.43 8.08 -0.40
C LEU A 18 -19.22 7.15 -0.45
N TRP A 19 -19.01 6.49 -1.59
CA TRP A 19 -17.86 5.61 -1.78
C TRP A 19 -16.53 6.36 -1.68
N ILE A 20 -16.41 7.55 -2.29
CA ILE A 20 -15.21 8.40 -2.18
C ILE A 20 -14.96 8.75 -0.72
N GLN A 21 -15.98 9.21 0.01
CA GLN A 21 -15.86 9.58 1.42
C GLN A 21 -15.38 8.41 2.30
N GLN A 22 -15.96 7.23 2.11
CA GLN A 22 -15.56 6.03 2.83
C GLN A 22 -14.12 5.62 2.48
N SER A 23 -13.74 5.74 1.22
CA SER A 23 -12.40 5.39 0.73
C SER A 23 -11.34 6.35 1.25
N GLU A 24 -11.62 7.65 1.25
CA GLU A 24 -10.75 8.68 1.85
C GLU A 24 -10.56 8.43 3.35
N THR A 25 -11.62 8.06 4.07
CA THR A 25 -11.56 7.70 5.49
C THR A 25 -10.66 6.48 5.70
N LYS A 26 -10.82 5.43 4.89
CA LYS A 26 -9.96 4.22 4.94
C LYS A 26 -8.50 4.54 4.66
N LEU A 27 -8.20 5.49 3.78
CA LEU A 27 -6.83 5.92 3.49
C LEU A 27 -6.22 6.86 4.54
N SER A 28 -7.04 7.62 5.27
CA SER A 28 -6.57 8.52 6.33
C SER A 28 -6.10 7.81 7.60
N VAL A 29 -6.44 6.53 7.76
CA VAL A 29 -5.98 5.73 8.90
C VAL A 29 -4.45 5.75 8.92
N PRO A 30 -3.82 6.27 9.99
CA PRO A 30 -2.37 6.33 10.10
C PRO A 30 -1.78 4.96 9.84
N GLN A 31 -0.73 4.90 9.03
CA GLN A 31 0.06 3.69 8.93
C GLN A 31 0.72 3.49 10.29
N VAL A 32 0.11 2.64 11.13
CA VAL A 32 0.75 2.16 12.37
C VAL A 32 2.15 1.71 11.99
N ALA A 33 3.14 1.97 12.83
CA ALA A 33 4.51 1.49 12.62
C ALA A 33 4.46 -0.04 12.61
N VAL A 34 4.19 -0.62 11.43
CA VAL A 34 4.00 -2.03 11.28
C VAL A 34 5.38 -2.66 11.37
N ALA A 35 5.73 -3.23 12.52
CA ALA A 35 6.94 -4.05 12.65
C ALA A 35 6.68 -5.50 12.23
N GLU A 36 5.41 -5.87 12.01
CA GLU A 36 4.97 -7.23 11.72
C GLU A 36 4.56 -7.39 10.25
N TYR A 37 5.27 -8.26 9.54
CA TYR A 37 5.07 -8.49 8.12
C TYR A 37 3.61 -8.89 7.78
N GLU A 38 2.97 -9.69 8.64
CA GLU A 38 1.58 -10.16 8.49
C GLU A 38 0.56 -9.00 8.49
N ILE A 39 0.76 -8.00 9.35
CA ILE A 39 -0.08 -6.80 9.38
C ILE A 39 0.12 -5.97 8.10
N MET A 40 1.36 -5.90 7.58
CA MET A 40 1.62 -5.22 6.31
C MET A 40 0.93 -5.93 5.15
N GLU A 41 1.00 -7.26 5.09
CA GLU A 41 0.31 -8.06 4.08
C GLU A 41 -1.21 -7.86 4.13
N GLN A 42 -1.80 -7.91 5.33
CA GLN A 42 -3.22 -7.65 5.50
C GLN A 42 -3.60 -6.26 4.98
N ARG A 43 -2.82 -5.24 5.33
CA ARG A 43 -3.06 -3.88 4.86
C ARG A 43 -2.91 -3.75 3.35
N LEU A 44 -1.93 -4.43 2.76
CA LEU A 44 -1.74 -4.44 1.31
C LEU A 44 -2.94 -5.07 0.59
N ARG A 45 -3.49 -6.16 1.12
CA ARG A 45 -4.72 -6.78 0.59
C ARG A 45 -5.91 -5.81 0.61
N GLU A 46 -6.09 -5.07 1.70
CA GLU A 46 -7.15 -4.06 1.81
C GLU A 46 -7.00 -2.93 0.78
N LEU A 47 -5.77 -2.44 0.58
CA LEU A 47 -5.50 -1.40 -0.41
C LEU A 47 -5.72 -1.91 -1.84
N LYS A 48 -5.31 -3.15 -2.14
CA LYS A 48 -5.56 -3.78 -3.45
C LYS A 48 -7.04 -4.01 -3.71
N ALA A 49 -7.80 -4.43 -2.69
CA ALA A 49 -9.26 -4.52 -2.80
C ALA A 49 -9.91 -3.14 -3.04
N LEU A 50 -9.39 -2.09 -2.40
CA LEU A 50 -9.85 -0.72 -2.66
C LEU A 50 -9.52 -0.26 -4.09
N GLN A 51 -8.38 -0.67 -4.66
CA GLN A 51 -8.04 -0.38 -6.06
C GLN A 51 -9.02 -1.06 -7.03
N SER A 52 -9.38 -2.32 -6.79
CA SER A 52 -10.39 -3.02 -7.58
C SER A 52 -11.75 -2.31 -7.48
N SER A 53 -12.17 -1.92 -6.26
CA SER A 53 -13.41 -1.18 -6.06
C SER A 53 -13.39 0.20 -6.75
N LEU A 54 -12.24 0.88 -6.81
CA LEU A 54 -12.07 2.12 -7.57
C LEU A 54 -12.32 1.89 -9.07
N GLN A 55 -11.85 0.78 -9.64
CA GLN A 55 -12.11 0.45 -11.04
C GLN A 55 -13.59 0.19 -11.31
N GLU A 56 -14.31 -0.44 -10.38
CA GLU A 56 -15.76 -0.66 -10.49
C GLU A 56 -16.54 0.67 -10.51
N GLN A 57 -16.16 1.61 -9.64
CA GLN A 57 -16.81 2.92 -9.54
C GLN A 57 -16.48 3.86 -10.72
N GLN A 58 -15.43 3.59 -11.50
CA GLN A 58 -15.02 4.39 -12.66
C GLN A 58 -16.15 4.55 -13.70
N LYS A 59 -16.97 3.51 -13.89
CA LYS A 59 -18.11 3.57 -14.82
C LYS A 59 -19.15 4.60 -14.38
N GLY A 60 -19.46 4.64 -13.07
CA GLY A 60 -20.38 5.63 -12.50
C GLY A 60 -19.85 7.05 -12.65
N LEU A 61 -18.55 7.25 -12.40
CA LEU A 61 -17.91 8.55 -12.60
C LEU A 61 -17.96 9.03 -14.06
N ASN A 62 -17.67 8.14 -15.02
CA ASN A 62 -17.75 8.45 -16.44
C ASN A 62 -19.18 8.84 -16.84
N TYR A 63 -20.18 8.07 -16.38
CA TYR A 63 -21.59 8.38 -16.61
C TYR A 63 -21.98 9.76 -16.06
N LEU A 64 -21.57 10.09 -14.83
CA LEU A 64 -21.83 11.40 -14.24
C LEU A 64 -21.20 12.52 -15.05
N SER A 65 -19.94 12.35 -15.49
CA SER A 65 -19.24 13.35 -16.31
C SER A 65 -19.97 13.63 -17.63
N THR A 66 -20.35 12.59 -18.37
CA THR A 66 -21.10 12.74 -19.64
C THR A 66 -22.47 13.37 -19.40
N THR A 67 -23.18 12.93 -18.36
CA THR A 67 -24.52 13.45 -18.04
C THR A 67 -24.47 14.93 -17.64
N VAL A 68 -23.47 15.35 -16.87
CA VAL A 68 -23.26 16.78 -16.53
C VAL A 68 -22.99 17.60 -17.78
N GLU A 69 -22.21 17.09 -18.73
CA GLU A 69 -21.94 17.80 -19.97
C GLU A 69 -23.24 18.04 -20.76
N ASP A 70 -24.09 17.02 -20.90
CA ASP A 70 -25.37 17.14 -21.59
C ASP A 70 -26.37 18.05 -20.87
N LEU A 71 -26.48 17.93 -19.53
CA LEU A 71 -27.32 18.82 -18.72
C LEU A 71 -26.83 20.28 -18.82
N SER A 72 -25.52 20.48 -18.78
CA SER A 72 -24.90 21.81 -18.88
C SER A 72 -25.18 22.49 -20.21
N ARG A 73 -25.24 21.76 -21.33
CA ARG A 73 -25.57 22.33 -22.65
C ARG A 73 -27.03 22.82 -22.74
N LYS A 74 -27.93 22.21 -21.97
CA LYS A 74 -29.38 22.50 -22.01
C LYS A 74 -29.84 23.45 -20.90
N ALA A 75 -29.02 23.65 -19.86
CA ALA A 75 -29.35 24.45 -18.71
C ALA A 75 -29.02 25.95 -18.92
N PRO A 76 -29.73 26.86 -18.23
CA PRO A 76 -29.30 28.24 -18.04
C PRO A 76 -27.87 28.35 -17.50
N ALA A 77 -27.20 29.47 -17.74
CA ALA A 77 -25.77 29.64 -17.46
C ALA A 77 -25.40 29.39 -15.99
N ASP A 78 -26.21 29.86 -15.05
CA ASP A 78 -26.04 29.69 -13.61
C ASP A 78 -26.14 28.21 -13.19
N LEU A 79 -27.14 27.49 -13.70
CA LEU A 79 -27.32 26.06 -13.46
C LEU A 79 -26.22 25.21 -14.12
N SER A 80 -25.82 25.57 -15.34
CA SER A 80 -24.71 24.92 -16.03
C SER A 80 -23.41 25.06 -15.26
N GLN A 81 -23.10 26.27 -14.77
CA GLN A 81 -21.90 26.51 -13.97
C GLN A 81 -21.92 25.68 -12.69
N ARG A 82 -23.08 25.59 -12.02
CA ARG A 82 -23.24 24.77 -10.83
C ARG A 82 -22.94 23.30 -11.09
N TYR A 83 -23.53 22.68 -12.12
CA TYR A 83 -23.29 21.27 -12.45
C TYR A 83 -21.83 20.99 -12.77
N ARG A 84 -21.17 21.88 -13.53
CA ARG A 84 -19.73 21.76 -13.81
C ARG A 84 -18.87 21.84 -12.56
N SER A 85 -19.16 22.78 -11.66
CA SER A 85 -18.41 22.89 -10.41
C SER A 85 -18.57 21.65 -9.52
N GLU A 86 -19.78 21.09 -9.43
CA GLU A 86 -20.06 19.90 -8.61
C GLU A 86 -19.29 18.69 -9.14
N ILE A 87 -19.28 18.46 -10.47
CA ILE A 87 -18.53 17.33 -11.05
C ILE A 87 -17.01 17.54 -10.98
N GLU A 88 -16.52 18.75 -11.15
CA GLU A 88 -15.08 19.06 -11.05
C GLU A 88 -14.54 18.75 -9.65
N VAL A 89 -15.28 19.07 -8.59
CA VAL A 89 -14.92 18.71 -7.21
C VAL A 89 -14.80 17.19 -7.07
N ILE A 90 -15.73 16.43 -7.62
CA ILE A 90 -15.74 14.97 -7.53
C ILE A 90 -14.59 14.36 -8.31
N LEU A 91 -14.35 14.83 -9.54
CA LEU A 91 -13.22 14.40 -10.36
C LEU A 91 -11.88 14.73 -9.70
N GLY A 92 -11.78 15.89 -9.04
CA GLY A 92 -10.61 16.28 -8.25
C GLY A 92 -10.35 15.34 -7.09
N ARG A 93 -11.37 15.06 -6.27
CA ARG A 93 -11.29 14.09 -5.17
C ARG A 93 -10.93 12.70 -5.66
N TRP A 94 -11.55 12.24 -6.75
CA TRP A 94 -11.28 10.96 -7.37
C TRP A 94 -9.82 10.82 -7.80
N LYS A 95 -9.28 11.81 -8.54
CA LYS A 95 -7.89 11.82 -8.98
C LYS A 95 -6.93 11.79 -7.80
N LYS A 96 -7.19 12.60 -6.78
CA LYS A 96 -6.39 12.62 -5.55
C LYS A 96 -6.41 11.26 -4.85
N LEU A 97 -7.60 10.70 -4.63
CA LEU A 97 -7.78 9.39 -4.00
C LEU A 97 -7.05 8.29 -4.77
N SER A 98 -7.18 8.26 -6.10
CA SER A 98 -6.52 7.29 -6.97
C SER A 98 -4.99 7.38 -6.86
N ALA A 99 -4.43 8.60 -6.91
CA ALA A 99 -3.00 8.82 -6.77
C ALA A 99 -2.49 8.39 -5.38
N GLN A 100 -3.18 8.79 -4.32
CA GLN A 100 -2.82 8.41 -2.94
C GLN A 100 -2.86 6.90 -2.73
N LEU A 101 -3.85 6.22 -3.31
CA LEU A 101 -3.99 4.77 -3.21
C LEU A 101 -2.80 4.03 -3.87
N VAL A 102 -2.38 4.47 -5.06
CA VAL A 102 -1.20 3.92 -5.73
C VAL A 102 0.07 4.15 -4.91
N GLU A 103 0.26 5.38 -4.42
CA GLU A 103 1.41 5.75 -3.59
C GLU A 103 1.47 4.93 -2.29
N HIS A 104 0.33 4.72 -1.63
CA HIS A 104 0.26 3.93 -0.39
C HIS A 104 0.60 2.46 -0.63
N CYS A 105 0.11 1.85 -1.72
CA CYS A 105 0.48 0.48 -2.09
C CYS A 105 1.99 0.36 -2.32
N GLN A 106 2.56 1.23 -3.15
CA GLN A 106 3.99 1.20 -3.49
C GLN A 106 4.88 1.37 -2.26
N LYS A 107 4.58 2.36 -1.41
CA LYS A 107 5.35 2.59 -0.17
C LYS A 107 5.27 1.41 0.79
N LEU A 108 4.11 0.74 0.88
CA LEU A 108 3.95 -0.43 1.74
C LEU A 108 4.74 -1.62 1.20
N GLU A 109 4.65 -1.92 -0.09
CA GLU A 109 5.42 -2.98 -0.75
C GLU A 109 6.94 -2.76 -0.63
N GLU A 110 7.40 -1.51 -0.76
CA GLU A 110 8.80 -1.16 -0.55
C GLU A 110 9.25 -1.45 0.90
N ARG A 111 8.44 -1.06 1.90
CA ARG A 111 8.73 -1.32 3.31
C ARG A 111 8.74 -2.81 3.62
N MET A 112 7.79 -3.57 3.08
CA MET A 112 7.73 -5.02 3.21
C MET A 112 8.99 -5.69 2.66
N THR A 113 9.44 -5.26 1.48
CA THR A 113 10.67 -5.76 0.85
C THR A 113 11.89 -5.49 1.72
N LYS A 114 12.01 -4.28 2.26
CA LYS A 114 13.10 -3.91 3.19
C LYS A 114 13.07 -4.75 4.47
N LEU A 115 11.89 -4.96 5.05
CA LEU A 115 11.71 -5.77 6.26
C LEU A 115 12.11 -7.22 6.01
N GLN A 116 11.66 -7.83 4.90
CA GLN A 116 12.00 -9.19 4.54
C GLN A 116 13.51 -9.38 4.34
N ARG A 117 14.16 -8.41 3.68
CA ARG A 117 15.62 -8.41 3.53
C ARG A 117 16.32 -8.36 4.89
N PHE A 118 15.91 -7.43 5.75
CA PHE A 118 16.47 -7.30 7.10
C PHE A 118 16.32 -8.59 7.94
N GLN A 119 15.16 -9.24 7.87
CA GLN A 119 14.91 -10.52 8.54
C GLN A 119 15.84 -11.63 8.01
N ASN A 120 16.04 -11.72 6.69
CA ASN A 120 16.95 -12.68 6.08
C ASN A 120 18.42 -12.43 6.44
N ASP A 121 18.86 -11.17 6.41
CA ASP A 121 20.22 -10.77 6.78
C ASP A 121 20.47 -11.09 8.26
N THR A 122 19.51 -10.78 9.14
CA THR A 122 19.56 -11.13 10.57
C THR A 122 19.64 -12.64 10.79
N LYS A 123 18.86 -13.44 10.05
CA LYS A 123 18.90 -14.90 10.14
C LYS A 123 20.25 -15.47 9.72
N THR A 124 20.80 -14.93 8.63
CA THR A 124 22.13 -15.32 8.11
C THR A 124 23.22 -15.01 9.12
N LEU A 125 23.21 -13.80 9.69
CA LEU A 125 24.16 -13.38 10.71
C LEU A 125 24.09 -14.27 11.96
N LYS A 126 22.88 -14.55 12.47
CA LYS A 126 22.70 -15.45 13.62
C LYS A 126 23.24 -16.85 13.36
N LYS A 127 23.03 -17.39 12.16
CA LYS A 127 23.58 -18.69 11.76
C LYS A 127 25.11 -18.65 11.75
N TRP A 128 25.70 -17.65 11.12
CA TRP A 128 27.16 -17.47 11.07
C TRP A 128 27.76 -17.34 12.47
N MET A 129 27.16 -16.55 13.36
CA MET A 129 27.61 -16.44 14.75
C MET A 129 27.59 -17.79 15.48
N ALA A 130 26.54 -18.59 15.30
CA ALA A 130 26.46 -19.92 15.89
C ALA A 130 27.53 -20.88 15.34
N GLU A 131 27.85 -20.81 14.04
CA GLU A 131 28.93 -21.59 13.43
C GLU A 131 30.31 -21.19 13.98
N VAL A 132 30.56 -19.87 14.13
CA VAL A 132 31.79 -19.36 14.74
C VAL A 132 31.90 -19.79 16.21
N ASP A 133 30.80 -19.75 16.97
CA ASP A 133 30.78 -20.20 18.37
C ASP A 133 31.09 -21.69 18.51
N VAL A 134 30.64 -22.54 17.57
CA VAL A 134 30.97 -23.96 17.54
C VAL A 134 32.43 -24.17 17.18
N PHE A 135 32.89 -23.52 16.10
CA PHE A 135 34.28 -23.58 15.64
C PHE A 135 35.26 -23.21 16.75
N LEU A 136 35.03 -22.08 17.45
CA LEU A 136 35.88 -21.66 18.57
C LEU A 136 35.88 -22.65 19.73
N LYS A 137 34.75 -23.31 20.02
CA LYS A 137 34.67 -24.32 21.08
C LYS A 137 35.34 -25.63 20.71
N GLU A 138 35.43 -25.98 19.44
CA GLU A 138 36.06 -27.21 18.94
C GLU A 138 37.57 -27.04 18.73
N GLU A 139 38.02 -25.85 18.29
CA GLU A 139 39.44 -25.59 17.98
C GLU A 139 40.25 -25.13 19.20
N TRP A 140 39.63 -24.48 20.17
CA TRP A 140 40.30 -24.07 21.42
C TRP A 140 40.81 -25.25 22.28
N PRO A 141 40.09 -26.37 22.43
CA PRO A 141 40.60 -27.59 23.05
C PRO A 141 41.81 -28.20 22.30
N ALA A 142 41.86 -28.08 20.97
CA ALA A 142 42.96 -28.62 20.16
C ALA A 142 44.26 -27.79 20.30
N LEU A 143 44.15 -26.48 20.53
CA LEU A 143 45.28 -25.61 20.86
C LEU A 143 45.73 -25.70 22.34
N GLY A 144 44.86 -26.20 23.22
CA GLY A 144 45.12 -26.32 24.65
C GLY A 144 46.07 -27.46 25.04
N ASP A 145 46.29 -28.44 24.16
CA ASP A 145 47.30 -29.50 24.35
C ASP A 145 48.62 -29.10 23.68
N SER A 146 49.11 -27.91 24.04
CA SER A 146 50.42 -27.40 23.64
C SER A 146 51.54 -28.40 23.99
N GLU A 147 51.36 -29.17 25.06
CA GLU A 147 52.31 -30.19 25.50
C GLU A 147 52.35 -31.41 24.55
N ALA A 148 51.20 -31.86 24.01
CA ALA A 148 51.18 -32.89 22.98
C ALA A 148 51.69 -32.39 21.61
N LEU A 149 51.41 -31.13 21.26
CA LEU A 149 51.91 -30.48 20.04
C LEU A 149 53.45 -30.30 20.07
N GLU A 150 54.02 -29.89 21.21
CA GLU A 150 55.47 -29.80 21.39
C GLU A 150 56.14 -31.18 21.30
N LYS A 151 55.58 -32.21 21.94
CA LYS A 151 56.10 -33.59 21.83
C LYS A 151 56.09 -34.13 20.40
N GLN A 152 55.13 -33.74 19.56
CA GLN A 152 55.11 -34.15 18.15
C GLN A 152 56.16 -33.41 17.31
N LEU A 153 56.50 -32.17 17.66
CA LEU A 153 57.56 -31.40 16.98
C LEU A 153 58.96 -31.89 17.34
N GLU A 154 59.20 -32.37 18.57
CA GLU A 154 60.49 -32.93 18.99
C GLU A 154 60.78 -34.32 18.40
N GLN A 155 59.78 -34.99 17.81
CA GLN A 155 59.91 -36.31 17.17
C GLN A 155 60.13 -36.24 15.64
N CYS A 156 60.17 -35.04 15.06
CA CYS A 156 60.59 -34.79 13.67
C CYS A 156 62.05 -34.29 13.62
#